data_AF-A0A059F614-F1
#
_entry.id   AF-A0A059F614-F1
#
_cell.length_a   1.000
_cell.length_b   1.000
_cell.length_c   1.000
_cell.angle_alpha   90.00
_cell.angle_beta   90.00
_cell.angle_gamma   90.00
#
_symmetry.space_group_name_H-M   'P 1'
#
loop_
_entity.id
_entity.type
_entity.pdbx_description
1 polymer ?
#
loop_
_entity_poly.entity_id
_entity_poly.type
_entity_poly.pdbx_seq_one_letter_code
_entity_poly.pdbx_strand_id
1 'polypeptide(L)'
;HCRKRRGKNTRLTIPFNLMCLKCKYTLPKSKKLYANRLLSNETYLGVPIFLFEFPCPDCRINIVFKTDPKEGDYKPFSNCKIVNSIISEETFTASKPIDKVEIDELKNRILKKFENKNN
;
A
#
# COMPACT_ATOMS: atom_id res chain seq x y z
N HIS A 1 11.41 -30.01 16.69
CA HIS A 1 11.26 -29.55 15.29
C HIS A 1 9.77 -29.26 15.03
N CYS A 2 9.30 -28.04 15.28
CA CYS A 2 7.88 -27.69 15.18
C CYS A 2 7.52 -27.37 13.73
N ARG A 3 6.92 -28.32 13.01
CA ARG A 3 6.40 -28.12 11.65
C ARG A 3 5.25 -27.12 11.74
N LYS A 4 5.49 -25.83 11.43
CA LYS A 4 4.43 -24.86 11.13
C LYS A 4 3.51 -25.53 10.11
N ARG A 5 2.28 -25.87 10.51
CA ARG A 5 1.32 -26.56 9.63
C ARG A 5 1.18 -25.71 8.37
N ARG A 6 1.72 -26.19 7.24
CA ARG A 6 1.53 -25.54 5.93
C ARG A 6 0.03 -25.53 5.67
N GLY A 7 -0.60 -24.38 5.87
CA GLY A 7 -2.03 -24.29 5.68
C GLY A 7 -2.39 -24.19 4.21
N LYS A 8 -3.70 -24.24 3.94
CA LYS A 8 -4.26 -24.40 2.61
C LYS A 8 -3.93 -23.18 1.73
N ASN A 9 -3.55 -23.44 0.48
CA ASN A 9 -3.45 -22.40 -0.54
C ASN A 9 -4.84 -21.77 -0.72
N THR A 10 -4.93 -20.47 -0.50
CA THR A 10 -6.17 -19.72 -0.51
C THR A 10 -6.07 -18.64 -1.57
N ARG A 11 -7.08 -18.54 -2.44
CA ARG A 11 -7.20 -17.43 -3.39
C ARG A 11 -7.80 -16.23 -2.65
N LEU A 12 -7.13 -15.08 -2.70
CA LEU A 12 -7.56 -13.86 -2.02
C LEU A 12 -7.29 -12.62 -2.86
N THR A 13 -7.90 -11.51 -2.46
CA THR A 13 -7.75 -10.19 -3.09
C THR A 13 -7.02 -9.27 -2.11
N ILE A 14 -5.98 -8.57 -2.55
CA ILE A 14 -5.25 -7.64 -1.67
C ILE A 14 -6.13 -6.42 -1.35
N PRO A 15 -6.32 -6.06 -0.06
CA PRO A 15 -7.22 -4.97 0.33
C PRO A 15 -6.59 -3.56 0.23
N PHE A 16 -5.26 -3.45 0.15
CA PHE A 16 -4.52 -2.18 0.12
C PHE A 16 -3.36 -2.23 -0.89
N ASN A 17 -2.73 -1.08 -1.18
CA ASN A 17 -1.51 -1.09 -1.99
C ASN A 17 -0.33 -1.55 -1.13
N LEU A 18 0.31 -2.62 -1.55
CA LEU A 18 1.35 -3.29 -0.79
C LEU A 18 2.69 -3.13 -1.53
N MET A 19 3.62 -2.39 -0.95
CA MET A 19 4.97 -2.21 -1.50
C MET A 19 5.92 -3.26 -0.95
N CYS A 20 6.63 -3.97 -1.83
CA CYS A 20 7.71 -4.86 -1.45
C CYS A 20 8.91 -4.05 -0.93
N LEU A 21 9.48 -4.44 0.21
CA LEU A 21 10.63 -3.73 0.76
C LEU A 21 11.92 -3.95 -0.02
N LYS A 22 12.05 -5.11 -0.71
CA LYS A 22 13.24 -5.52 -1.46
C LYS A 22 13.37 -4.82 -2.83
N CYS A 23 12.39 -4.99 -3.72
CA CYS A 23 12.43 -4.42 -5.07
C CYS A 23 11.57 -3.16 -5.25
N LYS A 24 10.88 -2.69 -4.20
CA LYS A 24 9.97 -1.53 -4.26
C LYS A 24 8.78 -1.69 -5.22
N TYR A 25 8.59 -2.87 -5.82
CA TYR A 25 7.38 -3.18 -6.58
C TYR A 25 6.14 -3.02 -5.70
N THR A 26 5.17 -2.26 -6.19
CA THR A 26 3.90 -2.05 -5.50
C THR A 26 2.81 -2.93 -6.11
N LEU A 27 2.26 -3.81 -5.29
CA LEU A 27 1.08 -4.58 -5.62
C LEU A 27 -0.14 -3.68 -5.47
N PRO A 28 -0.97 -3.55 -6.52
CA PRO A 28 -2.15 -2.71 -6.46
C PRO A 28 -3.20 -3.33 -5.55
N LYS A 29 -4.00 -2.45 -4.93
CA LYS A 29 -5.27 -2.84 -4.31
C LYS A 29 -6.12 -3.64 -5.32
N SER A 30 -6.86 -4.61 -4.81
CA SER A 30 -7.74 -5.49 -5.59
C SER A 30 -7.05 -6.49 -6.52
N LYS A 31 -5.72 -6.67 -6.43
CA LYS A 31 -5.01 -7.76 -7.13
C LYS A 31 -5.45 -9.11 -6.55
N LYS A 32 -5.90 -10.02 -7.42
CA LYS A 32 -6.20 -11.42 -7.07
C LYS A 32 -4.92 -12.24 -7.06
N LEU A 33 -4.66 -12.99 -5.99
CA LEU A 33 -3.49 -13.85 -5.85
C LEU A 33 -3.81 -15.13 -5.09
N TYR A 34 -2.89 -16.09 -5.16
CA TYR A 34 -2.87 -17.25 -4.29
C TYR A 34 -1.87 -17.00 -3.17
N ALA A 35 -2.28 -17.20 -1.92
CA ALA A 35 -1.39 -17.16 -0.77
C ALA A 35 -1.53 -18.42 0.09
N ASN A 36 -0.45 -18.75 0.76
CA ASN A 36 -0.43 -19.77 1.79
C ASN A 36 -0.98 -19.17 3.08
N ARG A 37 -2.11 -19.69 3.56
CA ARG A 37 -2.65 -19.27 4.85
C ARG A 37 -1.99 -20.08 5.95
N LEU A 38 -1.24 -19.43 6.83
CA LEU A 38 -0.60 -20.05 8.00
C LEU A 38 -1.34 -19.60 9.27
N LEU A 39 -1.48 -20.52 10.22
CA LEU A 39 -2.00 -20.21 11.55
C LEU A 39 -0.84 -19.67 12.39
N SER A 40 -0.99 -18.45 12.93
CA SER A 40 -0.05 -17.91 13.92
C SER A 40 -0.28 -18.58 15.27
N ASN A 41 0.74 -18.54 16.14
CA ASN A 41 0.59 -18.95 17.54
C ASN A 41 -0.10 -17.85 18.39
N GLU A 42 -0.28 -16.65 17.81
CA GLU A 42 -0.92 -15.51 18.45
C GLU A 42 -2.45 -15.57 18.26
N THR A 43 -3.17 -15.25 19.33
CA THR A 43 -4.63 -15.12 19.33
C THR A 43 -5.02 -13.78 19.94
N TYR A 44 -6.02 -13.11 19.36
CA TYR A 44 -6.62 -11.91 19.95
C TYR A 44 -7.99 -12.26 20.51
N LEU A 45 -8.16 -12.19 21.84
CA LEU A 45 -9.42 -12.53 22.53
C LEU A 45 -10.01 -13.90 22.12
N GLY A 46 -9.15 -14.89 21.91
CA GLY A 46 -9.53 -16.24 21.45
C GLY A 46 -9.72 -16.37 19.93
N VAL A 47 -9.67 -15.27 19.17
CA VAL A 47 -9.69 -15.30 17.70
C VAL A 47 -8.28 -15.58 17.17
N PRO A 48 -8.09 -16.60 16.31
CA PRO A 48 -6.79 -16.91 15.74
C PRO A 48 -6.33 -15.87 14.73
N ILE A 49 -5.06 -15.48 14.80
CA ILE A 49 -4.43 -14.60 13.82
C ILE A 49 -3.89 -15.45 12.66
N PHE A 50 -4.26 -15.09 11.44
CA PHE A 50 -3.76 -15.74 10.22
C PHE A 50 -2.65 -14.92 9.58
N LEU A 51 -1.65 -15.62 9.06
CA LEU A 51 -0.58 -15.07 8.25
C LEU A 51 -0.80 -15.51 6.80
N PHE A 52 -0.76 -14.58 5.87
CA PHE A 52 -0.86 -14.86 4.44
C PHE A 52 0.49 -14.62 3.79
N GLU A 53 1.11 -15.70 3.32
CA GLU A 53 2.41 -15.69 2.66
C GLU A 53 2.25 -15.87 1.15
N PHE A 54 2.86 -15.00 0.36
CA PHE A 54 2.91 -15.15 -1.10
C PHE A 54 4.23 -14.60 -1.66
N PRO A 55 4.73 -15.11 -2.80
CA PRO A 55 5.94 -14.61 -3.42
C PRO A 55 5.68 -13.28 -4.16
N CYS A 56 6.60 -12.32 -4.03
CA CYS A 56 6.60 -11.11 -4.84
C CYS A 56 6.72 -11.47 -6.34
N PRO A 57 5.92 -10.87 -7.23
CA PRO A 57 5.96 -11.22 -8.66
C PRO A 57 7.31 -10.90 -9.34
N ASP A 58 8.04 -9.91 -8.81
CA ASP A 58 9.29 -9.43 -9.38
C ASP A 58 10.50 -10.12 -8.73
N CYS A 59 10.80 -9.83 -7.46
CA CYS A 59 11.99 -10.36 -6.79
C CYS A 59 11.82 -11.73 -6.11
N ARG A 60 10.63 -12.35 -6.21
CA ARG A 60 10.26 -13.66 -5.63
C ARG A 60 10.49 -13.83 -4.13
N ILE A 61 10.71 -12.73 -3.39
CA ILE A 61 10.78 -12.79 -1.93
C ILE A 61 9.40 -13.08 -1.35
N ASN A 62 9.34 -13.88 -0.29
CA ASN A 62 8.09 -14.12 0.41
C ASN A 62 7.66 -12.87 1.17
N ILE A 63 6.49 -12.37 0.83
CA ILE A 63 5.79 -11.29 1.50
C ILE A 63 4.78 -11.92 2.46
N VAL A 64 4.70 -11.39 3.69
CA VAL A 64 3.73 -11.87 4.67
C VAL A 64 2.96 -10.69 5.28
N PHE A 65 1.64 -10.80 5.31
CA PHE A 65 0.76 -9.92 6.07
C PHE A 65 -0.13 -10.73 7.01
N LYS A 66 -0.58 -10.09 8.08
CA LYS A 66 -1.39 -10.72 9.14
C LYS A 66 -2.76 -10.11 9.25
N THR A 67 -3.75 -10.89 9.68
CA THR A 67 -5.06 -10.36 10.08
C THR A 67 -4.93 -9.61 11.40
N ASP A 68 -5.63 -8.48 11.54
CA ASP A 68 -5.79 -7.79 12.82
C ASP A 68 -7.26 -7.76 13.26
N PRO A 69 -7.68 -8.68 14.14
CA PRO A 69 -9.05 -8.72 14.64
C PRO A 69 -9.46 -7.51 15.48
N LYS A 70 -8.50 -6.71 16.00
CA LYS A 70 -8.80 -5.54 16.84
C LYS A 70 -9.32 -4.37 16.00
N GLU A 71 -8.66 -4.09 14.88
CA GLU A 71 -9.02 -3.02 13.95
C GLU A 71 -9.98 -3.50 12.86
N GLY A 72 -10.13 -4.82 12.67
CA GLY A 72 -10.92 -5.40 11.58
C GLY A 72 -10.21 -5.35 10.23
N ASP A 73 -8.91 -5.08 10.23
CA ASP A 73 -8.09 -4.85 9.04
C ASP A 73 -6.93 -5.85 8.95
N TYR A 74 -6.03 -5.65 7.98
CA TYR A 74 -4.81 -6.43 7.82
C TYR A 74 -3.58 -5.56 8.10
N LYS A 75 -2.55 -6.15 8.72
CA LYS A 75 -1.29 -5.47 9.05
C LYS A 75 -0.11 -6.08 8.29
N PRO A 76 0.87 -5.26 7.84
CA PRO A 76 2.09 -5.78 7.26
C PRO A 76 2.89 -6.53 8.32
N PHE A 77 3.50 -7.66 7.95
CA PHE A 77 4.31 -8.44 8.89
C PHE A 77 5.77 -8.53 8.44
N SER A 78 6.04 -9.09 7.25
CA SER A 78 7.41 -9.22 6.73
C SER A 78 7.51 -8.84 5.26
N ASN A 79 8.63 -8.18 4.92
CA ASN A 79 9.03 -7.80 3.57
C ASN A 79 8.04 -6.90 2.80
N CYS A 80 7.11 -6.24 3.52
CA CYS A 80 6.10 -5.37 2.93
C CYS A 80 5.80 -4.13 3.77
N LYS A 81 5.35 -3.08 3.09
CA LYS A 81 4.77 -1.87 3.69
C LYS A 81 3.47 -1.51 2.98
N ILE A 82 2.46 -1.07 3.73
CA ILE A 82 1.23 -0.53 3.18
C ILE A 82 1.49 0.90 2.73
N VAL A 83 1.04 1.24 1.52
CA VAL A 83 1.16 2.58 0.95
C VAL A 83 -0.23 3.07 0.55
N ASN A 84 -0.56 4.31 0.91
CA ASN A 84 -1.89 4.88 0.62
C ASN A 84 -1.92 5.54 -0.77
N SER A 85 -0.81 6.12 -1.19
CA SER A 85 -0.60 6.62 -2.54
C SER A 85 0.02 5.52 -3.39
N ILE A 86 -0.75 4.99 -4.35
CA ILE A 86 -0.08 4.63 -5.60
C ILE A 86 0.37 5.99 -6.13
N ILE A 87 1.67 6.32 -6.02
CA ILE A 87 2.21 7.31 -6.94
C ILE A 87 2.02 6.61 -8.28
N SER A 88 0.96 6.95 -9.00
CA SER A 88 0.84 6.49 -10.36
C SER A 88 2.13 6.94 -11.05
N GLU A 89 2.83 5.98 -11.63
CA GLU A 89 3.85 6.27 -12.66
C GLU A 89 3.20 6.91 -13.92
N GLU A 90 1.99 7.47 -13.80
CA GLU A 90 1.47 8.50 -14.71
C GLU A 90 2.20 9.85 -14.53
N THR A 91 3.32 9.88 -13.80
CA THR A 91 4.23 11.04 -13.73
C THR A 91 5.44 10.94 -14.67
N PHE A 92 5.49 9.97 -15.59
CA PHE A 92 6.51 9.91 -16.66
C PHE A 92 6.01 10.22 -18.08
N THR A 93 4.71 10.44 -18.28
CA THR A 93 4.16 10.88 -19.58
C THR A 93 3.17 12.02 -19.37
N ALA A 94 3.59 13.24 -19.70
CA ALA A 94 2.81 14.48 -19.83
C ALA A 94 2.39 15.23 -18.54
N SER A 95 3.36 15.77 -17.80
CA SER A 95 3.17 17.16 -17.35
C SER A 95 3.38 18.06 -18.57
N LYS A 96 2.28 18.62 -19.10
CA LYS A 96 2.39 19.79 -19.98
C LYS A 96 3.19 20.85 -19.20
N PRO A 97 4.20 21.51 -19.81
CA PRO A 97 4.78 22.69 -19.18
C PRO A 97 3.64 23.67 -18.95
N ILE A 98 3.39 24.02 -17.69
CA ILE A 98 2.44 25.09 -17.36
C ILE A 98 3.12 26.38 -17.84
N ASP A 99 2.50 27.06 -18.79
CA ASP A 99 3.06 28.28 -19.37
C ASP A 99 3.31 29.31 -18.27
N LYS A 100 4.49 29.94 -18.27
CA LYS A 100 4.91 30.92 -17.24
C LYS A 100 3.88 32.03 -17.00
N VAL A 101 3.08 32.33 -18.04
CA VAL A 101 1.98 33.30 -18.02
C VAL A 101 0.92 32.97 -16.96
N GLU A 102 0.55 31.70 -16.82
CA GLU A 102 -0.53 31.28 -15.92
C GLU A 102 -0.10 31.34 -14.43
N ILE A 103 1.18 31.10 -14.17
CA ILE A 103 1.79 31.26 -12.85
C ILE A 103 1.82 32.73 -12.42
N ASP A 104 2.15 33.64 -13.34
CA ASP A 104 2.25 35.06 -13.02
C ASP A 104 0.87 35.72 -12.86
N GLU A 105 -0.15 35.28 -13.60
CA GLU A 105 -1.54 35.70 -13.35
C GLU A 105 -2.07 35.24 -11.99
N LEU A 106 -1.73 34.02 -11.56
CA LEU A 106 -2.10 33.49 -10.25
C LEU A 106 -1.42 34.28 -9.12
N LYS A 107 -0.13 34.61 -9.25
CA LYS A 107 0.58 35.47 -8.30
C LYS A 107 -0.10 36.84 -8.19
N ASN A 108 -0.45 37.44 -9.32
CA ASN A 108 -1.09 38.76 -9.34
C ASN A 108 -2.49 38.75 -8.71
N ARG A 109 -3.28 37.68 -8.88
CA ARG A 109 -4.57 37.53 -8.18
C ARG A 109 -4.40 37.39 -6.67
N ILE A 110 -3.35 36.70 -6.22
CA ILE A 110 -3.06 36.51 -4.80
C ILE A 110 -2.63 37.84 -4.17
N LEU A 111 -1.74 38.60 -4.82
CA LEU A 111 -1.28 39.91 -4.36
C LEU A 111 -2.44 40.90 -4.14
N LYS A 112 -3.37 41.01 -5.10
CA LYS A 112 -4.56 41.86 -4.96
C LYS A 112 -5.46 41.46 -3.78
N LYS A 113 -5.53 40.17 -3.45
CA LYS A 113 -6.28 39.71 -2.28
C LYS A 113 -5.61 40.10 -0.97
N PHE A 114 -4.28 40.17 -0.93
CA PHE A 114 -3.56 40.63 0.25
C PHE A 114 -3.70 42.15 0.44
N GLU A 115 -3.64 42.93 -0.63
CA GLU A 115 -3.84 44.39 -0.59
C GLU A 115 -5.24 44.77 -0.08
N ASN A 116 -6.27 44.09 -0.57
CA ASN A 116 -7.66 44.32 -0.12
C ASN A 116 -7.95 43.87 1.32
N LYS A 117 -7.04 43.09 1.92
CA LYS A 117 -7.18 42.61 3.31
C LYS A 117 -6.43 43.49 4.32
N ASN A 118 -5.57 44.37 3.81
CA ASN A 118 -4.78 45.31 4.61
C ASN A 118 -5.35 46.74 4.60
N ASN A 119 -6.55 46.92 4.02
CA ASN A 119 -7.33 48.16 4.02
C ASN A 119 -8.63 47.96 4.79
#